data_AF-A0A661KB63-F1
#
_entry.id   AF-A0A661KB63-F1
#
_cell.length_a   1.000
_cell.length_b   1.000
_cell.length_c   1.000
_cell.angle_alpha   90.00
_cell.angle_beta   90.00
_cell.angle_gamma   90.00
#
_symmetry.space_group_name_H-M   'P 1'
#
loop_
_entity.id
_entity.type
_entity.pdbx_description
1 polymer ?
#
loop_
_entity_poly.entity_id
_entity_poly.type
_entity_poly.pdbx_seq_one_letter_code
_entity_poly.pdbx_strand_id
1 'polypeptide(L)'
;MININNSLIIQAILFITLMLILNKTFFQPFLRFLEQRRTKIQADEEEANRLHEEAERRRLQFEDGLNKGRLQALEERGRIRDAGSQQGKLILERVQKEVEEEIAKVKAQIERDSRQVLAELERRRGDMAKEIAEKVLGRSL
;
A
#
# COMPACT_ATOMS: atom_id res chain seq x y z
N MET A 1 19.39 94.68 -25.96
CA MET A 1 18.00 94.46 -26.44
C MET A 1 17.98 93.13 -27.14
N ILE A 2 17.06 92.23 -26.77
CA ILE A 2 16.89 90.94 -27.46
C ILE A 2 16.37 91.27 -28.85
N ASN A 3 17.25 91.33 -29.84
CA ASN A 3 16.86 91.45 -31.23
C ASN A 3 16.38 90.07 -31.68
N ILE A 4 15.06 89.91 -31.75
CA ILE A 4 14.45 88.73 -32.38
C ILE A 4 14.82 88.80 -33.86
N ASN A 5 15.87 88.05 -34.22
CA ASN A 5 16.41 87.97 -35.57
C ASN A 5 16.22 86.54 -36.09
N ASN A 6 16.35 86.33 -37.40
CA ASN A 6 16.16 85.02 -38.04
C ASN A 6 17.01 83.89 -37.41
N SER A 7 18.13 84.23 -36.75
CA SER A 7 18.96 83.30 -35.98
C SER A 7 18.21 82.61 -34.83
N LEU A 8 17.30 83.31 -34.14
CA LEU A 8 16.52 82.75 -33.04
C LEU A 8 15.56 81.66 -33.53
N ILE A 9 14.95 81.89 -34.70
CA ILE A 9 14.06 80.92 -35.36
C ILE A 9 14.86 79.69 -35.81
N ILE A 10 16.03 79.89 -36.43
CA ILE A 10 16.91 78.79 -36.84
C ILE A 10 17.39 77.98 -35.62
N GLN A 11 17.75 78.65 -34.52
CA GLN A 11 18.15 77.99 -33.28
C GLN A 11 17.01 77.19 -32.65
N ALA A 12 15.77 77.71 -32.68
CA ALA A 12 14.59 76.98 -32.22
C ALA A 12 14.32 75.73 -33.07
N ILE A 13 14.43 75.82 -34.40
CA ILE A 13 14.28 74.69 -35.31
C ILE A 13 15.36 73.62 -35.03
N LEU A 14 16.62 74.03 -34.85
CA LEU A 14 17.71 73.12 -34.50
C LEU A 14 17.47 72.43 -33.16
N PHE A 15 17.02 73.17 -32.14
CA PHE A 15 16.71 72.62 -30.82
C PHE A 15 15.56 71.60 -30.90
N ILE A 16 14.47 71.92 -31.61
CA ILE A 16 13.35 70.99 -31.80
C ILE A 16 13.82 69.74 -32.56
N THR A 17 14.61 69.91 -33.62
CA THR A 17 15.15 68.79 -34.40
C THR A 17 16.02 67.88 -33.53
N LEU A 18 16.92 68.47 -32.74
CA LEU A 18 17.76 67.72 -31.79
C LEU A 18 16.92 67.01 -30.74
N MET A 19 15.90 67.67 -30.19
CA MET A 19 14.98 67.09 -29.21
C MET A 19 14.25 65.88 -29.78
N LEU A 20 13.77 65.95 -31.03
CA LEU A 20 13.11 64.83 -31.70
C LEU A 20 14.06 63.66 -31.96
N ILE A 21 15.29 63.95 -32.38
CA ILE A 21 16.32 62.92 -32.56
C ILE A 21 16.60 62.23 -31.23
N LEU A 22 16.90 63.01 -30.18
CA LEU A 22 17.26 62.47 -28.87
C LEU A 22 16.11 61.72 -28.20
N ASN A 23 14.86 62.17 -28.38
CA ASN A 23 13.67 61.45 -27.91
C ASN A 23 13.60 60.06 -28.56
N LYS A 24 13.80 59.98 -29.88
CA LYS A 24 13.74 58.72 -30.61
C LYS A 24 14.95 57.81 -30.35
N THR A 25 16.16 58.35 -30.23
CA THR A 25 17.39 57.56 -30.12
C THR A 25 17.79 57.22 -28.69
N PHE A 26 17.40 58.01 -27.69
CA PHE A 26 17.86 57.84 -26.31
C PHE A 26 16.70 57.61 -25.33
N PHE A 27 15.76 58.56 -25.22
CA PHE A 27 14.73 58.50 -24.18
C PHE A 27 13.78 57.31 -24.36
N GLN A 28 13.27 57.10 -25.57
CA GLN A 28 12.39 55.97 -25.88
C GLN A 28 13.05 54.59 -25.62
N PRO A 29 14.25 54.28 -26.18
CA PRO A 29 14.87 52.98 -25.92
C PRO A 29 15.29 52.80 -24.45
N PHE A 30 15.73 53.86 -23.77
CA PHE A 30 16.09 53.79 -22.35
C PHE A 30 14.88 53.47 -21.45
N LEU A 31 13.74 54.14 -21.67
CA LEU A 31 12.51 53.87 -20.94
C LEU A 31 11.99 52.45 -21.21
N ARG A 32 12.03 51.99 -22.47
CA ARG A 32 11.66 50.62 -22.83
C ARG A 32 12.55 49.58 -22.14
N PHE A 33 13.85 49.83 -22.04
CA PHE A 33 14.76 48.94 -21.34
C PHE A 33 14.43 48.83 -19.84
N LEU A 34 14.13 49.96 -19.19
CA LEU A 34 13.70 49.98 -17.79
C LEU A 34 12.38 49.24 -17.59
N GLU A 35 11.41 49.44 -18.48
CA GLU A 35 10.13 48.73 -18.44
C GLU A 35 10.31 47.23 -18.65
N GLN A 36 11.07 46.81 -19.67
CA GLN A 36 11.40 45.40 -19.91
C GLN A 36 12.07 44.76 -18.69
N ARG A 37 13.01 45.45 -18.05
CA ARG A 37 13.68 44.95 -16.85
C ARG A 37 12.69 44.80 -15.70
N ARG A 38 11.80 45.78 -15.50
CA ARG A 38 10.77 45.73 -14.45
C ARG A 38 9.79 44.57 -14.69
N THR A 39 9.29 44.43 -15.91
CA THR A 39 8.38 43.35 -16.29
C THR A 39 9.03 41.98 -16.12
N LYS A 40 10.30 41.84 -16.53
CA LYS A 40 11.03 40.58 -16.37
C LYS A 40 11.20 40.20 -14.89
N ILE A 41 11.59 41.15 -14.04
CA ILE A 41 11.74 40.89 -12.61
C ILE A 41 10.40 40.49 -11.98
N GLN A 42 9.31 41.18 -12.31
CA GLN A 42 7.97 40.83 -11.83
C GLN A 42 7.54 39.45 -12.31
N ALA A 43 7.76 39.12 -13.58
CA ALA A 43 7.44 37.81 -14.12
C ALA A 43 8.26 36.69 -13.46
N ASP A 44 9.57 36.91 -13.26
CA ASP A 44 10.45 35.95 -12.58
C ASP A 44 10.00 35.74 -11.11
N GLU A 45 9.57 36.80 -10.42
CA GLU A 45 9.04 36.73 -9.04
C GLU A 45 7.70 35.99 -8.98
N GLU A 46 6.77 36.28 -9.89
CA GLU A 46 5.50 35.57 -10.01
C GLU A 46 5.71 34.08 -10.33
N GLU A 47 6.63 33.77 -11.24
CA GLU A 47 6.97 32.39 -11.59
C GLU A 47 7.61 31.64 -10.41
N ALA A 48 8.54 32.27 -9.69
CA ALA A 48 9.13 31.71 -8.49
C ALA A 48 8.08 31.40 -7.42
N ASN A 49 7.15 32.33 -7.17
CA ASN A 49 6.05 32.13 -6.22
C ASN A 49 5.14 30.97 -6.66
N ARG A 50 4.76 30.92 -7.95
CA ARG A 50 3.94 29.83 -8.49
C ARG A 50 4.63 28.48 -8.34
N LEU A 51 5.92 28.39 -8.68
CA LEU A 51 6.70 27.16 -8.54
C LEU A 51 6.81 26.72 -7.08
N HIS A 52 6.98 27.67 -6.16
CA HIS A 52 7.02 27.39 -4.73
C HIS A 52 5.67 26.86 -4.22
N GLU A 53 4.54 27.46 -4.63
CA GLU A 53 3.22 26.96 -4.28
C GLU A 53 2.95 25.57 -4.86
N GLU A 54 3.33 25.32 -6.11
CA GLU A 54 3.20 24.01 -6.73
C GLU A 54 4.05 22.95 -6.03
N ALA A 55 5.27 23.30 -5.64
CA ALA A 55 6.14 22.42 -4.88
C ALA A 55 5.52 22.06 -3.52
N GLU A 56 5.00 23.03 -2.77
CA GLU A 56 4.31 22.76 -1.50
C GLU A 56 3.03 21.94 -1.70
N ARG A 57 2.22 22.24 -2.72
CA ARG A 57 1.03 21.43 -3.05
C ARG A 57 1.41 19.99 -3.34
N ARG A 58 2.45 19.76 -4.15
CA ARG A 58 2.94 18.40 -4.46
C ARG A 58 3.51 17.70 -3.23
N ARG A 59 4.23 18.42 -2.36
CA ARG A 59 4.74 17.87 -1.10
C ARG A 59 3.62 17.40 -0.20
N LEU A 60 2.58 18.21 -0.02
CA LEU A 60 1.41 17.86 0.78
C LEU A 60 0.65 16.67 0.20
N GLN A 61 0.46 16.62 -1.12
CA GLN A 61 -0.18 15.48 -1.79
C GLN A 61 0.63 14.18 -1.63
N PHE A 62 1.96 14.28 -1.71
CA PHE A 62 2.84 13.14 -1.51
C PHE A 62 2.80 12.62 -0.07
N GLU A 63 2.83 13.53 0.92
CA GLU A 63 2.71 13.19 2.33
C GLU A 63 1.35 12.55 2.66
N ASP A 64 0.25 13.10 2.13
CA ASP A 64 -1.09 12.53 2.25
C ASP A 64 -1.18 11.14 1.61
N GLY A 65 -0.63 10.97 0.40
CA GLY A 65 -0.56 9.69 -0.28
C GLY A 65 0.22 8.63 0.51
N LEU A 66 1.36 9.01 1.10
CA LEU A 66 2.16 8.14 1.97
C LEU A 66 1.38 7.71 3.22
N ASN A 67 0.69 8.64 3.86
CA ASN A 67 -0.10 8.35 5.06
C ASN A 67 -1.29 7.44 4.73
N LYS A 68 -2.01 7.71 3.65
CA LYS A 68 -3.10 6.85 3.17
C LYS A 68 -2.60 5.45 2.82
N GLY A 69 -1.49 5.35 2.10
CA GLY A 69 -0.88 4.06 1.77
C GLY A 69 -0.47 3.27 3.01
N ARG A 70 0.10 3.92 4.03
CA ARG A 70 0.43 3.29 5.32
C ARG A 70 -0.81 2.79 6.05
N LEU A 71 -1.87 3.59 6.10
CA LEU A 71 -3.13 3.19 6.74
C LEU A 71 -3.75 1.98 6.05
N GLN A 72 -3.83 2.00 4.72
CA GLN A 72 -4.34 0.87 3.93
C GLN A 72 -3.50 -0.39 4.13
N ALA A 73 -2.17 -0.26 4.16
CA ALA A 73 -1.28 -1.40 4.40
C ALA A 73 -1.47 -1.99 5.81
N LEU A 74 -1.67 -1.15 6.84
CA LEU A 74 -1.96 -1.62 8.19
C LEU A 74 -3.32 -2.32 8.28
N GLU A 75 -4.34 -1.77 7.63
CA GLU A 75 -5.67 -2.36 7.56
C GLU A 75 -5.64 -3.73 6.87
N GLU A 76 -5.00 -3.81 5.69
CA GLU A 76 -4.88 -5.05 4.94
C GLU A 76 -4.08 -6.10 5.70
N ARG A 77 -2.98 -5.70 6.35
CA ARG A 77 -2.20 -6.60 7.21
C ARG A 77 -3.04 -7.13 8.38
N GLY A 78 -3.88 -6.29 8.98
CA GLY A 78 -4.84 -6.70 10.01
C GLY A 78 -5.82 -7.73 9.48
N ARG A 79 -6.43 -7.44 8.33
CA ARG A 79 -7.40 -8.32 7.65
C ARG A 79 -6.80 -9.70 7.32
N ILE A 80 -5.60 -9.73 6.75
CA ILE A 80 -4.89 -10.99 6.43
C ILE A 80 -4.59 -11.78 7.72
N ARG A 81 -4.14 -11.11 8.78
CA ARG A 81 -3.86 -11.76 10.07
C ARG A 81 -5.12 -12.36 10.69
N ASP A 82 -6.24 -11.62 10.66
CA ASP A 82 -7.51 -12.09 11.23
C ASP A 82 -8.08 -13.24 10.41
N ALA A 83 -8.04 -13.15 9.08
CA ALA A 83 -8.43 -14.23 8.18
C ALA A 83 -7.59 -15.49 8.42
N GLY A 84 -6.27 -15.36 8.54
CA GLY A 84 -5.37 -16.47 8.84
C GLY A 84 -5.64 -17.10 10.21
N SER A 85 -5.93 -16.28 11.24
CA SER A 85 -6.31 -16.75 12.57
C SER A 85 -7.63 -17.52 12.55
N GLN A 86 -8.64 -17.02 11.85
CA GLN A 86 -9.94 -17.68 11.70
C GLN A 86 -9.81 -19.00 10.93
N GLN A 87 -9.08 -19.02 9.81
CA GLN A 87 -8.81 -20.24 9.06
C GLN A 87 -8.05 -21.27 9.91
N GLY A 88 -7.04 -20.84 10.67
CA GLY A 88 -6.31 -21.71 11.59
C GLY A 88 -7.22 -22.34 12.64
N LYS A 89 -8.12 -21.55 13.24
CA LYS A 89 -9.13 -22.07 14.19
C LYS A 89 -10.07 -23.08 13.55
N LEU A 90 -10.59 -22.78 12.37
CA LEU A 90 -11.50 -23.69 11.64
C LEU A 90 -10.82 -25.02 11.30
N ILE A 91 -9.56 -24.99 10.87
CA ILE A 91 -8.78 -26.21 10.60
C ILE A 91 -8.59 -27.00 11.90
N LEU A 92 -8.20 -26.34 12.98
CA LEU A 92 -7.99 -26.99 14.27
C LEU A 92 -9.27 -27.64 14.81
N GLU A 93 -10.40 -26.94 14.74
CA GLU A 93 -11.71 -27.47 15.11
C GLU A 93 -12.11 -28.67 14.25
N ARG A 94 -11.86 -28.62 12.93
CA ARG A 94 -12.14 -29.74 12.03
C ARG A 94 -11.31 -30.95 12.38
N VAL A 95 -10.00 -30.77 12.59
CA VAL A 95 -9.08 -31.85 12.96
C VAL A 95 -9.45 -32.44 14.32
N GLN A 96 -9.84 -31.62 15.32
CA GLN A 96 -10.30 -32.13 16.60
C GLN A 96 -11.53 -33.03 16.45
N LYS A 97 -12.53 -32.61 15.66
CA LYS A 97 -13.71 -33.45 15.39
C LYS A 97 -13.35 -34.75 14.66
N GLU A 98 -12.51 -34.67 13.62
CA GLU A 98 -12.04 -35.86 12.90
C GLU A 98 -11.35 -36.85 13.85
N VAL A 99 -10.48 -36.36 14.74
CA VAL A 99 -9.79 -37.19 15.75
C VAL A 99 -10.77 -37.80 16.76
N GLU A 100 -11.75 -37.03 17.25
CA GLU A 100 -12.78 -37.54 18.16
C GLU A 100 -13.61 -38.65 17.52
N GLU A 101 -14.01 -38.48 16.26
CA GLU A 101 -14.73 -39.49 15.48
C GLU A 101 -13.87 -40.74 15.22
N GLU A 102 -12.59 -40.56 14.88
CA GLU A 102 -11.62 -41.64 14.67
C GLU A 102 -11.47 -42.48 15.95
N ILE A 103 -11.28 -41.82 17.10
CA ILE A 103 -11.15 -42.48 18.40
C ILE A 103 -12.44 -43.25 18.75
N ALA A 104 -13.61 -42.66 18.50
CA ALA A 104 -14.89 -43.32 18.74
C ALA A 104 -15.04 -44.58 17.86
N LYS A 105 -14.67 -44.50 16.57
CA LYS A 105 -14.68 -45.64 15.64
C LYS A 105 -13.73 -46.75 16.09
N VAL A 106 -12.50 -46.41 16.48
CA VAL A 106 -11.50 -47.36 16.95
C VAL A 106 -11.98 -48.07 18.22
N LYS A 107 -12.52 -47.34 19.20
CA LYS A 107 -13.10 -47.94 20.42
C LYS A 107 -14.24 -48.90 20.09
N ALA A 108 -15.16 -48.51 19.21
CA ALA A 108 -16.26 -49.37 18.78
C ALA A 108 -15.79 -50.62 18.02
N GLN A 109 -14.67 -50.53 17.29
CA GLN A 109 -14.04 -51.68 16.64
C GLN A 109 -13.42 -52.63 17.67
N ILE A 110 -12.63 -52.11 18.63
CA ILE A 110 -12.02 -52.90 19.70
C ILE A 110 -13.08 -53.66 20.51
N GLU A 111 -14.20 -53.00 20.84
CA GLU A 111 -15.30 -53.69 21.54
C GLU A 111 -15.93 -54.81 20.71
N ARG A 112 -16.09 -54.61 19.40
CA ARG A 112 -16.63 -55.64 18.50
C ARG A 112 -15.67 -56.82 18.40
N ASP A 113 -14.39 -56.55 18.20
CA ASP A 113 -13.35 -57.57 18.09
C ASP A 113 -13.24 -58.37 19.39
N SER A 114 -13.27 -57.69 20.55
CA SER A 114 -13.27 -58.34 21.87
C SER A 114 -14.47 -59.27 22.06
N ARG A 115 -15.69 -58.80 21.70
CA ARG A 115 -16.90 -59.63 21.75
C ARG A 115 -16.80 -60.84 20.82
N GLN A 116 -16.22 -60.67 19.62
CA GLN A 116 -16.04 -61.76 18.66
C GLN A 116 -15.03 -62.79 19.16
N VAL A 117 -13.89 -62.36 19.71
CA VAL A 117 -12.87 -63.24 20.29
C VAL A 117 -13.43 -64.00 21.48
N LEU A 118 -14.19 -63.35 22.37
CA LEU A 118 -14.86 -64.01 23.50
C LEU A 118 -15.86 -65.07 23.03
N ALA A 119 -16.66 -64.77 22.01
CA ALA A 119 -17.60 -65.73 21.44
C ALA A 119 -16.90 -66.93 20.77
N GLU A 120 -15.76 -66.71 20.14
CA GLU A 120 -14.94 -67.77 19.54
C GLU A 120 -14.27 -68.64 20.62
N LEU A 121 -13.76 -68.04 21.70
CA LEU A 121 -13.22 -68.76 22.86
C LEU A 121 -14.29 -69.62 23.54
N GLU A 122 -15.51 -69.09 23.72
CA GLU A 122 -16.67 -69.85 24.24
C GLU A 122 -16.97 -71.09 23.39
N ARG A 123 -16.95 -70.95 22.05
CA ARG A 123 -17.13 -72.09 21.13
C ARG A 123 -15.99 -73.12 21.23
N ARG A 124 -14.74 -72.66 21.29
CA ARG A 124 -13.56 -73.53 21.39
C ARG A 124 -13.33 -74.09 22.79
N ARG A 125 -14.07 -73.65 23.81
CA ARG A 125 -13.94 -74.08 25.21
C ARG A 125 -14.13 -75.59 25.37
N GLY A 126 -15.07 -76.17 24.61
CA GLY A 126 -15.33 -77.61 24.61
C GLY A 126 -14.15 -78.41 24.05
N ASP A 127 -13.61 -77.99 22.91
CA ASP A 127 -12.46 -78.64 22.27
C ASP A 127 -11.20 -78.51 23.12
N MET A 128 -10.94 -77.32 23.69
CA MET A 128 -9.83 -77.10 24.61
C MET A 128 -9.94 -77.96 25.89
N ALA A 129 -11.14 -78.07 26.47
CA ALA A 129 -11.35 -78.93 27.64
C ALA A 129 -11.09 -80.41 27.30
N LYS A 130 -11.47 -80.84 26.09
CA LYS A 130 -11.21 -82.20 25.59
C LYS A 130 -9.71 -82.44 25.40
N GLU A 131 -9.00 -81.51 24.77
CA GLU A 131 -7.56 -81.58 24.52
C GLU A 131 -6.75 -81.58 25.83
N ILE A 132 -7.17 -80.80 26.83
CA ILE A 132 -6.58 -80.80 28.18
C ILE A 132 -6.85 -82.14 28.87
N ALA A 133 -8.08 -82.66 28.82
CA ALA A 133 -8.43 -83.94 29.42
C ALA A 133 -7.62 -85.10 28.80
N GLU A 134 -7.44 -85.12 27.48
CA GLU A 134 -6.62 -86.11 26.78
C GLU A 134 -5.14 -86.03 27.18
N LYS A 135 -4.56 -84.83 27.30
CA LYS A 135 -3.18 -84.64 27.76
C LYS A 135 -2.95 -85.06 29.22
N VAL A 136 -3.91 -84.79 30.10
CA VAL A 136 -3.80 -85.15 31.54
C VAL A 136 -4.04 -86.64 31.76
N LEU A 137 -4.96 -87.25 31.01
CA LEU A 137 -5.29 -88.67 31.14
C LEU A 137 -4.36 -89.60 30.35
N GLY A 138 -3.55 -89.07 29.42
CA GLY A 138 -2.54 -89.82 28.65
C GLY A 138 -3.12 -90.81 27.63
N ARG A 139 -4.41 -90.69 27.29
CA ARG A 139 -5.15 -91.52 26.34
C ARG A 139 -6.30 -90.72 25.72
N SER A 140 -6.54 -90.91 24.43
CA SER A 140 -7.57 -90.21 23.64
C SER A 140 -8.99 -90.58 24.08
N LEU A 141 -9.93 -89.62 24.01
CA LEU A 141 -11.34 -89.76 24.39
C LEU A 141 -12.29 -89.72 23.19
#